data_AF-A0AAP0WXZ2-F1
#
_entry.id   AF-A0AAP0WXZ2-F1
#
_cell.length_a   1.000
_cell.length_b   1.000
_cell.length_c   1.000
_cell.angle_alpha   90.00
_cell.angle_beta   90.00
_cell.angle_gamma   90.00
#
_symmetry.space_group_name_H-M   'P 1'
#
loop_
_entity.id
_entity.type
_entity.pdbx_description
1 polymer ?
#
loop_
_entity_poly.entity_id
_entity_poly.type
_entity_poly.pdbx_seq_one_letter_code
_entity_poly.pdbx_strand_id
1 'polypeptide(L)'
;MEEDAGKLLHSGNGSNSQVDLSRAGVPLLEIVSEPDMRTGIEAAEYAAELQRLVPYLGVSNGNMQEGSLRCNVNVSVQPIGRLEFGTKVEIKNLNSFSAINRAIDFEIASSRNTRYVKTVTMRKKEGLSDHQYFPEPDLPEVIITKDYVDNICDSLPELPDMKRQRYEKMGLSMQDVLVLANDINVSEFFDATIAKGADVKLAAN
;
A
#
# COMPACT_ATOMS: atom_id res chain seq x y z
N MET A 1 4.17 11.01 -9.55
CA MET A 1 2.82 10.78 -10.12
C MET A 1 3.02 10.09 -11.44
N GLU A 2 2.11 9.21 -11.82
CA GLU A 2 2.15 8.49 -13.09
C GLU A 2 0.72 8.34 -13.63
N GLU A 3 0.60 7.90 -14.88
CA GLU A 3 -0.69 7.55 -15.49
C GLU A 3 -0.89 6.04 -15.51
N ASP A 4 -2.12 5.57 -15.28
CA ASP A 4 -2.44 4.16 -15.44
C ASP A 4 -2.52 3.78 -16.93
N ALA A 5 -2.11 2.55 -17.22
CA ALA A 5 -2.24 1.97 -18.55
C ALA A 5 -3.62 1.32 -18.74
N GLY A 6 -4.02 1.11 -20.00
CA GLY A 6 -5.20 0.34 -20.34
C GLY A 6 -5.19 -1.12 -19.83
N LYS A 7 -6.27 -1.84 -20.08
CA LYS A 7 -6.42 -3.26 -19.74
C LYS A 7 -6.34 -4.11 -21.01
N LEU A 8 -5.58 -5.21 -20.92
CA LEU A 8 -5.57 -6.25 -21.94
C LEU A 8 -6.42 -7.43 -21.46
N LEU A 9 -7.37 -7.85 -22.30
CA LEU A 9 -8.21 -9.03 -22.10
C LEU A 9 -7.87 -10.05 -23.18
N HIS A 10 -7.25 -11.15 -22.79
CA HIS A 10 -6.93 -12.24 -23.71
C HIS A 10 -8.17 -13.10 -23.96
N SER A 11 -8.43 -13.47 -25.22
CA SER A 11 -9.49 -14.42 -25.53
C SER A 11 -9.21 -15.78 -24.89
N GLY A 12 -10.27 -16.52 -24.52
CA GLY A 12 -10.13 -17.82 -23.84
C GLY A 12 -9.38 -18.89 -24.64
N ASN A 13 -9.24 -18.70 -25.96
CA ASN A 13 -8.45 -19.54 -26.86
C ASN A 13 -7.04 -18.97 -27.16
N GLY A 14 -6.67 -17.82 -26.58
CA GLY A 14 -5.34 -17.21 -26.67
C GLY A 14 -4.97 -16.63 -28.05
N SER A 15 -5.92 -16.57 -29.01
CA SER A 15 -5.63 -16.17 -30.38
C SER A 15 -5.61 -14.65 -30.60
N ASN A 16 -6.27 -13.87 -29.73
CA ASN A 16 -6.25 -12.42 -29.79
C ASN A 16 -6.35 -11.80 -28.39
N SER A 17 -6.08 -10.49 -28.33
CA SER A 17 -6.22 -9.68 -27.11
C SER A 17 -7.07 -8.47 -27.43
N GLN A 18 -8.04 -8.19 -26.57
CA GLN A 18 -8.86 -6.98 -26.62
C GLN A 18 -8.22 -5.92 -25.74
N VAL A 19 -8.20 -4.68 -26.25
CA VAL A 19 -7.67 -3.52 -25.54
C VAL A 19 -8.83 -2.69 -25.03
N ASP A 20 -8.88 -2.49 -23.72
CA ASP A 20 -9.85 -1.61 -23.05
C ASP A 20 -9.10 -0.42 -22.44
N LEU A 21 -9.37 0.77 -22.95
CA LEU A 21 -8.69 2.01 -22.54
C LEU A 21 -9.49 2.82 -21.50
N SER A 22 -10.55 2.26 -20.93
CA SER A 22 -11.42 2.95 -19.96
C SER A 22 -10.70 3.52 -18.73
N ARG A 23 -9.55 2.94 -18.36
CA ARG A 23 -8.71 3.41 -17.24
C ARG A 23 -7.41 4.12 -17.66
N ALA A 24 -7.14 4.23 -18.97
CA ALA A 24 -5.90 4.87 -19.42
C ALA A 24 -5.91 6.36 -19.03
N GLY A 25 -4.80 6.85 -18.47
CA GLY A 25 -4.69 8.25 -18.02
C GLY A 25 -5.27 8.52 -16.62
N VAL A 26 -5.80 7.50 -15.92
CA VAL A 26 -6.20 7.65 -14.51
C VAL A 26 -4.96 7.99 -13.68
N PRO A 27 -5.01 9.01 -12.80
CA PRO A 27 -3.85 9.42 -12.01
C PRO A 27 -3.47 8.35 -10.99
N LEU A 28 -2.17 8.08 -10.91
CA LEU A 28 -1.59 7.14 -9.96
C LEU A 28 -0.49 7.82 -9.13
N LEU A 29 -0.38 7.36 -7.89
CA LEU A 29 0.70 7.71 -6.97
C LEU A 29 1.50 6.44 -6.67
N GLU A 30 2.73 6.38 -7.16
CA GLU A 30 3.68 5.33 -6.79
C GLU A 30 4.39 5.71 -5.48
N ILE A 31 4.29 4.84 -4.48
CA ILE A 31 5.01 4.97 -3.21
C ILE A 31 6.04 3.84 -3.15
N VAL A 32 7.32 4.21 -3.18
CA VAL A 32 8.44 3.28 -3.04
C VAL A 32 9.02 3.42 -1.64
N SER A 33 8.96 2.34 -0.85
CA SER A 33 9.58 2.30 0.46
C SER A 33 11.07 1.95 0.38
N GLU A 34 11.82 2.41 1.37
CA GLU A 34 13.15 1.90 1.65
C GLU A 34 13.09 0.42 2.09
N PRO A 35 14.16 -0.36 1.87
CA PRO A 35 14.19 -1.78 2.20
C PRO A 35 14.41 -2.02 3.70
N ASP A 36 13.49 -1.51 4.55
CA ASP A 36 13.59 -1.58 6.01
C ASP A 36 12.79 -2.72 6.63
N MET A 37 11.76 -3.20 5.94
CA MET A 37 10.97 -4.36 6.36
C MET A 37 11.83 -5.64 6.33
N ARG A 38 11.70 -6.46 7.37
CA ARG A 38 12.49 -7.69 7.59
C ARG A 38 11.64 -8.95 7.59
N THR A 39 10.32 -8.82 7.76
CA THR A 39 9.39 -9.95 7.81
C THR A 39 8.19 -9.75 6.89
N GLY A 40 7.52 -10.85 6.50
CA GLY A 40 6.29 -10.78 5.71
C GLY A 40 5.15 -10.08 6.44
N ILE A 41 5.12 -10.18 7.78
CA ILE A 41 4.15 -9.51 8.64
C ILE A 41 4.38 -8.00 8.62
N GLU A 42 5.61 -7.52 8.80
CA GLU A 42 5.93 -6.09 8.72
C GLU A 42 5.52 -5.49 7.37
N ALA A 43 5.79 -6.20 6.27
CA ALA A 43 5.40 -5.73 4.94
C ALA A 43 3.88 -5.70 4.72
N ALA A 44 3.16 -6.68 5.25
CA ALA A 44 1.71 -6.71 5.20
C ALA A 44 1.11 -5.56 6.04
N GLU A 45 1.63 -5.32 7.24
CA GLU A 45 1.18 -4.23 8.11
C GLU A 45 1.53 -2.85 7.54
N TYR A 46 2.70 -2.69 6.92
CA TYR A 46 3.05 -1.46 6.22
C TYR A 46 2.04 -1.14 5.11
N ALA A 47 1.72 -2.11 4.27
CA ALA A 47 0.72 -1.95 3.22
C ALA A 47 -0.69 -1.70 3.79
N ALA A 48 -1.01 -2.31 4.93
CA ALA A 48 -2.29 -2.12 5.61
C ALA A 48 -2.41 -0.73 6.28
N GLU A 49 -1.34 -0.20 6.87
CA GLU A 49 -1.30 1.18 7.38
C GLU A 49 -1.43 2.20 6.25
N LEU A 50 -0.79 1.97 5.10
CA LEU A 50 -1.01 2.82 3.92
C LEU A 50 -2.47 2.78 3.45
N GLN A 51 -3.09 1.59 3.42
CA GLN A 51 -4.52 1.47 3.12
C GLN A 51 -5.40 2.22 4.13
N ARG A 52 -5.04 2.26 5.41
CA ARG A 52 -5.78 3.02 6.44
C ARG A 52 -5.56 4.52 6.29
N LEU A 53 -4.38 4.95 5.85
CA LEU A 53 -4.02 6.36 5.69
C LEU A 53 -4.76 7.03 4.53
N VAL A 54 -4.80 6.40 3.35
CA VAL A 54 -5.30 7.05 2.13
C VAL A 54 -6.79 7.44 2.15
N PRO A 55 -7.71 6.69 2.79
CA PRO A 55 -9.10 7.09 2.94
C PRO A 55 -9.25 8.25 3.93
N TYR A 56 -8.44 8.27 4.99
CA TYR A 56 -8.40 9.40 5.93
C TYR A 56 -7.98 10.69 5.24
N LEU A 57 -7.01 10.62 4.33
CA LEU A 57 -6.61 11.77 3.51
C LEU A 57 -7.64 12.14 2.43
N GLY A 58 -8.64 11.30 2.16
CA GLY A 58 -9.64 11.52 1.11
C GLY A 58 -9.09 11.39 -0.31
N VAL A 59 -7.91 10.80 -0.51
CA VAL A 59 -7.23 10.73 -1.83
C VAL A 59 -7.47 9.43 -2.59
N SER A 60 -7.81 8.34 -1.90
CA SER A 60 -8.13 7.04 -2.50
C SER A 60 -8.93 6.17 -1.52
N ASN A 61 -9.74 5.24 -2.03
CA ASN A 61 -10.44 4.25 -1.19
C ASN A 61 -9.53 3.08 -0.75
N GLY A 62 -8.29 2.97 -1.29
CA GLY A 62 -7.30 1.97 -0.88
C GLY A 62 -7.71 0.51 -1.09
N ASN A 63 -8.72 0.22 -1.90
CA ASN A 63 -9.27 -1.13 -2.07
C ASN A 63 -8.42 -1.99 -3.03
N MET A 64 -7.75 -3.00 -2.47
CA MET A 64 -6.94 -3.94 -3.27
C MET A 64 -7.78 -4.82 -4.23
N GLN A 65 -9.05 -5.12 -3.89
CA GLN A 65 -9.90 -5.98 -4.71
C GLN A 65 -10.38 -5.28 -5.99
N GLU A 66 -10.64 -3.97 -5.89
CA GLU A 66 -10.99 -3.11 -7.03
C GLU A 66 -9.76 -2.67 -7.82
N GLY A 67 -8.56 -2.85 -7.26
CA GLY A 67 -7.29 -2.51 -7.89
C GLY A 67 -6.90 -1.03 -7.76
N SER A 68 -7.53 -0.29 -6.84
CA SER A 68 -7.18 1.09 -6.50
C SER A 68 -5.99 1.19 -5.53
N LEU A 69 -5.62 0.07 -4.90
CA LEU A 69 -4.32 -0.13 -4.25
C LEU A 69 -3.64 -1.36 -4.84
N ARG A 70 -2.41 -1.20 -5.33
CA ARG A 70 -1.60 -2.28 -5.90
C ARG A 70 -0.27 -2.31 -5.16
N CYS A 71 0.24 -3.51 -4.88
CA CYS A 71 1.50 -3.68 -4.18
C CYS A 71 2.36 -4.74 -4.88
N ASN A 72 3.56 -4.33 -5.29
CA ASN A 72 4.62 -5.23 -5.70
C ASN A 72 5.63 -5.32 -4.57
N VAL A 73 6.17 -6.52 -4.36
CA VAL A 73 7.08 -6.77 -3.23
C VAL A 73 8.44 -7.17 -3.77
N ASN A 74 9.48 -6.56 -3.23
CA ASN A 74 10.86 -6.89 -3.55
C ASN A 74 11.51 -7.58 -2.36
N VAL A 75 11.97 -8.81 -2.54
CA VAL A 75 12.63 -9.61 -1.49
C VAL A 75 14.06 -9.91 -1.91
N SER A 76 15.00 -9.73 -0.98
CA SER A 76 16.36 -10.28 -1.09
C SER A 76 16.70 -10.91 0.26
N VAL A 77 17.22 -12.14 0.22
CA VAL A 77 17.61 -12.87 1.42
C VAL A 77 19.11 -12.80 1.58
N GLN A 78 19.56 -12.32 2.74
CA GLN A 78 20.98 -12.22 3.10
C GLN A 78 21.31 -13.23 4.20
N PRO A 79 22.25 -14.18 3.96
CA PRO A 79 22.74 -15.06 5.00
C PRO A 79 23.46 -14.29 6.11
N ILE A 80 23.26 -14.71 7.37
CA ILE A 80 23.91 -14.08 8.54
C ILE A 80 25.43 -14.15 8.36
N GLY A 81 26.10 -13.01 8.52
CA GLY A 81 27.56 -12.88 8.38
C GLY A 81 28.06 -12.55 6.97
N ARG A 82 27.18 -12.47 5.97
CA ARG A 82 27.53 -11.97 4.63
C ARG A 82 27.15 -10.50 4.50
N LEU A 83 28.05 -9.67 3.95
CA LEU A 83 27.81 -8.24 3.75
C LEU A 83 26.99 -7.93 2.47
N GLU A 84 27.02 -8.83 1.49
CA GLU A 84 26.33 -8.66 0.21
C GLU A 84 24.88 -9.14 0.30
N PHE A 85 23.96 -8.40 -0.33
CA PHE A 85 22.58 -8.84 -0.53
C PHE A 85 22.52 -10.04 -1.48
N GLY A 86 21.55 -10.93 -1.26
CA GLY A 86 21.25 -12.03 -2.18
C GLY A 86 20.54 -11.55 -3.44
N THR A 87 20.17 -12.51 -4.30
CA THR A 87 19.39 -12.24 -5.51
C THR A 87 18.06 -11.57 -5.15
N LYS A 88 17.80 -10.41 -5.77
CA LYS A 88 16.53 -9.71 -5.64
C LYS A 88 15.45 -10.42 -6.45
N VAL A 89 14.36 -10.77 -5.78
CA VAL A 89 13.14 -11.33 -6.37
C VAL A 89 12.04 -10.29 -6.28
N GLU A 90 11.38 -10.01 -7.40
CA GLU A 90 10.22 -9.12 -7.47
C GLU A 90 8.95 -9.96 -7.65
N ILE A 91 8.05 -9.89 -6.67
CA ILE A 91 6.76 -10.57 -6.64
C ILE A 91 5.69 -9.56 -7.05
N LYS A 92 4.90 -9.91 -8.07
CA LYS A 92 3.83 -9.07 -8.62
C LYS A 92 2.47 -9.73 -8.42
N ASN A 93 1.40 -8.97 -8.67
CA ASN A 93 0.00 -9.43 -8.65
C ASN A 93 -0.46 -9.96 -7.28
N LEU A 94 -0.07 -9.26 -6.21
CA LEU A 94 -0.51 -9.56 -4.85
C LEU A 94 -1.79 -8.78 -4.54
N ASN A 95 -2.91 -9.50 -4.41
CA ASN A 95 -4.25 -8.89 -4.28
C ASN A 95 -4.76 -8.83 -2.82
N SER A 96 -3.94 -9.20 -1.83
CA SER A 96 -4.29 -9.07 -0.41
C SER A 96 -3.05 -9.01 0.48
N PHE A 97 -3.18 -8.41 1.67
CA PHE A 97 -2.10 -8.38 2.67
C PHE A 97 -1.66 -9.78 3.12
N SER A 98 -2.61 -10.72 3.23
CA SER A 98 -2.29 -12.14 3.49
C SER A 98 -1.47 -12.76 2.36
N ALA A 99 -1.71 -12.38 1.10
CA ALA A 99 -0.89 -12.83 -0.02
C ALA A 99 0.53 -12.24 0.04
N ILE A 100 0.66 -10.95 0.42
CA ILE A 100 1.96 -10.30 0.65
C ILE A 100 2.77 -11.08 1.69
N ASN A 101 2.21 -11.29 2.88
CA ASN A 101 2.88 -12.00 3.96
C ASN A 101 3.34 -13.40 3.52
N ARG A 102 2.40 -14.20 2.98
CA ARG A 102 2.69 -15.59 2.55
C ARG A 102 3.73 -15.66 1.44
N ALA A 103 3.74 -14.71 0.50
CA ALA A 103 4.68 -14.71 -0.61
C ALA A 103 6.10 -14.37 -0.13
N ILE A 104 6.24 -13.43 0.82
CA ILE A 104 7.53 -13.09 1.44
C ILE A 104 8.06 -14.27 2.26
N ASP A 105 7.22 -14.83 3.12
CA ASP A 105 7.60 -15.98 3.96
C ASP A 105 8.02 -17.18 3.11
N PHE A 106 7.35 -17.39 1.96
CA PHE A 106 7.77 -18.39 0.99
C PHE A 106 9.18 -18.12 0.45
N GLU A 107 9.49 -16.91 -0.02
CA GLU A 107 10.82 -16.61 -0.58
C GLU A 107 11.94 -16.73 0.47
N ILE A 108 11.66 -16.30 1.71
CA ILE A 108 12.58 -16.45 2.85
C ILE A 108 12.83 -17.95 3.14
N ALA A 109 11.77 -18.76 3.14
CA ALA A 109 11.83 -20.18 3.45
C ALA A 109 12.41 -21.04 2.31
N SER A 110 12.12 -20.68 1.05
CA SER A 110 12.67 -21.31 -0.16
C SER A 110 14.19 -21.16 -0.20
N SER A 111 14.70 -19.99 0.16
CA SER A 111 16.14 -19.74 0.36
C SER A 111 16.76 -20.62 1.46
N ARG A 112 15.94 -21.18 2.36
CA ARG A 112 16.31 -22.10 3.44
C ARG A 112 15.90 -23.56 3.18
N ASN A 113 15.55 -23.93 1.94
CA ASN A 113 15.11 -25.28 1.54
C ASN A 113 13.87 -25.83 2.30
N THR A 114 12.96 -24.97 2.75
CA THR A 114 11.73 -25.38 3.47
C THR A 114 10.51 -25.36 2.52
N ARG A 115 9.59 -26.35 2.61
CA ARG A 115 8.44 -26.48 1.68
C ARG A 115 7.25 -25.59 2.09
N TYR A 116 6.85 -24.65 1.23
CA TYR A 116 5.68 -23.75 1.39
C TYR A 116 4.89 -23.59 0.07
N VAL A 117 3.77 -22.84 0.07
CA VAL A 117 2.93 -22.53 -1.12
C VAL A 117 3.72 -21.70 -2.14
N LYS A 118 3.81 -22.18 -3.38
CA LYS A 118 4.82 -21.74 -4.36
C LYS A 118 4.55 -20.39 -5.03
N THR A 119 5.57 -19.55 -5.12
CA THR A 119 5.69 -18.53 -6.18
C THR A 119 6.08 -19.21 -7.50
N VAL A 120 5.66 -18.64 -8.63
CA VAL A 120 5.98 -19.16 -9.97
C VAL A 120 6.72 -18.08 -10.75
N THR A 121 7.88 -18.43 -11.32
CA THR A 121 8.66 -17.51 -12.15
C THR A 121 7.92 -17.22 -13.46
N MET A 122 7.49 -15.98 -13.67
CA MET A 122 6.85 -15.56 -14.93
C MET A 122 7.87 -15.24 -16.02
N ARG A 123 8.94 -14.53 -15.66
CA ARG A 123 10.03 -14.14 -16.57
C ARG A 123 11.33 -14.00 -15.81
N LYS A 124 12.46 -14.26 -16.47
CA LYS A 124 13.78 -13.81 -15.98
C LYS A 124 14.04 -12.43 -16.57
N LYS A 125 14.41 -11.46 -15.73
CA LYS A 125 14.88 -10.16 -16.21
C LYS A 125 16.25 -10.36 -16.87
N GLU A 126 16.32 -10.28 -18.19
CA GLU A 126 17.59 -10.22 -18.92
C GLU A 126 18.05 -8.76 -18.94
N GLY A 127 18.80 -8.34 -17.91
CA GLY A 127 19.27 -6.97 -17.75
C GLY A 127 18.25 -5.98 -17.18
N LEU A 128 18.68 -4.72 -17.05
CA LEU A 128 17.79 -3.58 -16.77
C LEU A 128 17.20 -3.12 -18.10
N SER A 129 15.88 -2.98 -18.18
CA SER A 129 15.25 -2.33 -19.32
C SER A 129 15.67 -0.87 -19.34
N ASP A 130 16.31 -0.44 -20.43
CA ASP A 130 16.60 0.97 -20.65
C ASP A 130 15.29 1.68 -21.01
N HIS A 131 14.71 2.32 -20.01
CA HIS A 131 13.46 3.06 -20.13
C HIS A 131 13.64 4.42 -20.81
N GLN A 132 14.88 4.81 -21.15
CA GLN A 132 15.19 6.05 -21.85
C GLN A 132 14.51 7.27 -21.21
N TYR A 133 14.65 7.44 -19.89
CA TYR A 133 14.03 8.56 -19.19
C TYR A 133 14.55 9.90 -19.72
N PHE A 134 13.64 10.79 -20.11
CA PHE A 134 13.91 12.20 -20.41
C PHE A 134 12.75 13.06 -19.88
N PRO A 135 12.99 14.36 -19.62
CA PRO A 135 11.92 15.28 -19.21
C PRO A 135 10.83 15.37 -20.28
N GLU A 136 9.56 15.27 -19.87
CA GLU A 136 8.41 15.40 -20.77
C GLU A 136 8.38 16.80 -21.40
N PRO A 137 8.64 16.95 -22.72
CA PRO A 137 8.70 18.26 -23.36
C PRO A 137 7.35 18.97 -23.44
N ASP A 138 6.25 18.23 -23.41
CA ASP A 138 4.90 18.80 -23.53
C ASP A 138 4.37 19.35 -22.19
N LEU A 139 5.03 19.03 -21.07
CA LEU A 139 4.63 19.48 -19.74
C LEU A 139 5.64 20.49 -19.18
N PRO A 140 5.22 21.73 -18.86
CA PRO A 140 6.08 22.66 -18.14
C PRO A 140 6.34 22.17 -16.71
N GLU A 141 7.41 22.67 -16.12
CA GLU A 141 7.76 22.34 -14.73
C GLU A 141 6.65 22.73 -13.75
N VAL A 142 6.31 21.82 -12.85
CA VAL A 142 5.33 22.04 -11.79
C VAL A 142 6.03 22.66 -10.58
N ILE A 143 5.79 23.95 -10.35
CA ILE A 143 6.36 24.67 -9.20
C ILE A 143 5.39 24.60 -8.02
N ILE A 144 5.80 23.90 -6.96
CA ILE A 144 5.05 23.81 -5.71
C ILE A 144 5.60 24.85 -4.73
N THR A 145 4.80 25.89 -4.44
CA THR A 145 5.20 26.95 -3.51
C THR A 145 5.09 26.51 -2.06
N LYS A 146 5.85 27.16 -1.17
CA LYS A 146 5.74 26.92 0.26
C LYS A 146 4.33 27.20 0.78
N ASP A 147 3.73 28.33 0.38
CA ASP A 147 2.37 28.68 0.78
C ASP A 147 1.35 27.61 0.36
N TYR A 148 1.54 26.97 -0.81
CA TYR A 148 0.69 25.87 -1.25
C TYR A 148 0.83 24.65 -0.33
N VAL A 149 2.06 24.28 0.04
CA VAL A 149 2.32 23.18 0.99
C VAL A 149 1.73 23.49 2.36
N ASP A 150 1.98 24.69 2.88
CA ASP A 150 1.52 25.12 4.21
C ASP A 150 -0.03 25.08 4.27
N ASN A 151 -0.72 25.56 3.21
CA ASN A 151 -2.17 25.46 3.10
C ASN A 151 -2.69 24.01 3.09
N ILE A 152 -1.99 23.09 2.40
CA ILE A 152 -2.35 21.67 2.43
C ILE A 152 -2.17 21.11 3.83
N CYS A 153 -1.03 21.39 4.47
CA CYS A 153 -0.74 20.95 5.84
C CYS A 153 -1.82 21.41 6.83
N ASP A 154 -2.28 22.66 6.72
CA ASP A 154 -3.35 23.20 7.57
C ASP A 154 -4.73 22.56 7.31
N SER A 155 -4.93 22.02 6.09
CA SER A 155 -6.16 21.33 5.69
C SER A 155 -6.16 19.82 6.00
N LEU A 156 -5.03 19.26 6.44
CA LEU A 156 -4.92 17.82 6.67
C LEU A 156 -5.85 17.37 7.81
N PRO A 157 -6.60 16.26 7.62
CA PRO A 157 -7.42 15.69 8.66
C PRO A 157 -6.55 15.02 9.74
N GLU A 158 -7.15 14.75 10.90
CA GLU A 158 -6.51 13.93 11.92
C GLU A 158 -6.22 12.53 11.37
N LEU A 159 -4.93 12.16 11.29
CA LEU A 159 -4.51 10.89 10.72
C LEU A 159 -4.86 9.70 11.64
N PRO A 160 -4.95 8.47 11.12
CA PRO A 160 -5.29 7.28 11.91
C PRO A 160 -4.42 7.14 13.16
N ASP A 161 -3.11 7.39 13.05
CA ASP A 161 -2.19 7.25 14.18
C ASP A 161 -2.44 8.28 15.29
N MET A 162 -2.66 9.53 14.90
CA MET A 162 -3.00 10.61 15.84
C MET A 162 -4.30 10.29 16.57
N LYS A 163 -5.29 9.79 15.82
CA LYS A 163 -6.59 9.39 16.36
C LYS A 163 -6.47 8.19 17.32
N ARG A 164 -5.64 7.19 16.99
CA ARG A 164 -5.32 6.07 17.90
C ARG A 164 -4.73 6.56 19.22
N GLN A 165 -3.72 7.43 19.16
CA GLN A 165 -3.11 8.03 20.36
C GLN A 165 -4.12 8.86 21.18
N ARG A 166 -5.04 9.56 20.52
CA ARG A 166 -6.11 10.30 21.18
C ARG A 166 -7.07 9.37 21.91
N TYR A 167 -7.51 8.28 21.28
CA TYR A 167 -8.39 7.28 21.88
C TYR A 167 -7.73 6.55 23.06
N GLU A 168 -6.44 6.23 22.97
CA GLU A 168 -5.68 5.68 24.10
C GLU A 168 -5.66 6.64 25.29
N LYS A 169 -5.44 7.94 25.04
CA LYS A 169 -5.48 8.98 26.09
C LYS A 169 -6.87 9.14 26.72
N MET A 170 -7.94 8.69 26.05
CA MET A 170 -9.30 8.63 26.60
C MET A 170 -9.54 7.37 27.45
N GLY A 171 -8.55 6.49 27.60
CA GLY A 171 -8.63 5.30 28.45
C GLY A 171 -9.30 4.09 27.80
N LEU A 172 -9.37 4.08 26.47
CA LEU A 172 -9.83 2.92 25.69
C LEU A 172 -8.74 1.84 25.62
N SER A 173 -9.16 0.58 25.49
CA SER A 173 -8.22 -0.51 25.31
C SER A 173 -7.59 -0.46 23.91
N MET A 174 -6.38 -1.02 23.75
CA MET A 174 -5.74 -1.13 22.44
C MET A 174 -6.64 -1.83 21.41
N GLN A 175 -7.44 -2.80 21.85
CA GLN A 175 -8.38 -3.50 20.97
C GLN A 175 -9.46 -2.56 20.45
N ASP A 176 -10.09 -1.77 21.32
CA ASP A 176 -11.13 -0.81 20.93
C ASP A 176 -10.55 0.29 20.04
N VAL A 177 -9.37 0.80 20.40
CA VAL A 177 -8.64 1.81 19.63
C VAL A 177 -8.42 1.37 18.20
N LEU A 178 -7.94 0.14 17.99
CA LEU A 178 -7.70 -0.40 16.65
C LEU A 178 -9.02 -0.55 15.88
N VAL A 179 -10.07 -1.10 16.50
CA VAL A 179 -11.37 -1.26 15.82
C VAL A 179 -11.95 0.09 15.41
N LEU A 180 -11.93 1.07 16.30
CA LEU A 180 -12.53 2.39 16.06
C LEU A 180 -11.73 3.22 15.07
N ALA A 181 -10.40 3.15 15.06
CA ALA A 181 -9.57 3.98 14.20
C ALA A 181 -9.34 3.37 12.81
N ASN A 182 -9.50 2.06 12.63
CA ASN A 182 -9.22 1.40 11.36
C ASN A 182 -10.18 1.78 10.22
N ASP A 183 -11.41 2.19 10.53
CA ASP A 183 -12.40 2.66 9.56
C ASP A 183 -12.76 4.12 9.87
N ILE A 184 -12.61 5.00 8.88
CA ILE A 184 -12.89 6.43 9.02
C ILE A 184 -14.36 6.68 9.40
N ASN A 185 -15.31 5.94 8.85
CA ASN A 185 -16.73 6.15 9.11
C ASN A 185 -17.08 5.75 10.55
N VAL A 186 -16.48 4.65 11.03
CA VAL A 186 -16.64 4.22 12.43
C VAL A 186 -16.04 5.26 13.37
N SER A 187 -14.85 5.76 13.02
CA SER A 187 -14.14 6.73 13.84
C SER A 187 -14.86 8.07 13.92
N GLU A 188 -15.42 8.56 12.81
CA GLU A 188 -16.26 9.76 12.76
C GLU A 188 -17.57 9.58 13.53
N PHE A 189 -18.21 8.42 13.41
CA PHE A 189 -19.44 8.12 14.14
C PHE A 189 -19.19 8.08 15.65
N PHE A 190 -18.08 7.47 16.08
CA PHE A 190 -17.66 7.46 17.47
C PHE A 190 -17.40 8.87 17.99
N ASP A 191 -16.62 9.67 17.26
CA ASP A 191 -16.32 11.06 17.63
C ASP A 191 -17.60 11.92 17.73
N ALA A 192 -18.54 11.75 16.80
CA ALA A 192 -19.84 12.44 16.85
C ALA A 192 -20.69 12.01 18.05
N THR A 193 -20.56 10.76 18.49
CA THR A 193 -21.30 10.22 19.64
C THR A 193 -20.76 10.77 20.95
N ILE A 194 -19.44 10.77 21.16
CA ILE A 194 -18.82 11.36 22.35
C ILE A 194 -19.02 12.88 22.42
N ALA A 195 -19.05 13.57 21.26
CA ALA A 195 -19.33 15.01 21.20
C ALA A 195 -20.74 15.38 21.69
N LYS A 196 -21.69 14.43 21.66
CA LYS A 196 -23.03 14.60 22.23
C LYS A 196 -23.12 14.28 23.73
N GLY A 197 -22.00 13.98 24.37
CA GLY A 197 -21.93 13.72 25.82
C GLY A 197 -22.12 12.26 26.22
N ALA A 198 -21.98 11.32 25.28
CA ALA A 198 -21.96 9.90 25.61
C ALA A 198 -20.72 9.52 26.44
N ASP A 199 -20.85 8.53 27.31
CA ASP A 199 -19.69 7.95 28.00
C ASP A 199 -18.79 7.24 26.99
N VAL A 200 -17.49 7.52 27.09
CA VAL A 200 -16.47 7.03 26.14
C VAL A 200 -16.44 5.50 26.06
N LYS A 201 -16.50 4.82 27.20
CA LYS A 201 -16.41 3.35 27.22
C LYS A 201 -17.71 2.72 26.74
N LEU A 202 -18.86 3.28 27.13
CA LEU A 202 -20.15 2.78 26.65
C LEU A 202 -20.36 3.02 25.17
N ALA A 203 -19.81 4.09 24.59
CA ALA A 203 -19.89 4.35 23.16
C ALA A 203 -18.94 3.47 22.32
N ALA A 204 -17.84 2.99 22.92
CA ALA A 204 -16.89 2.10 22.26
C ALA A 204 -17.36 0.63 22.23
N ASN A 205 -18.13 0.21 23.24
CA ASN A 205 -18.73 -1.13 23.33
C ASN A 205 -19.91 -1.32 22.36
#